data_AF-A0A4W6EHK4-F1
#
_entry.id   AF-A0A4W6EHK4-F1
#
_cell.length_a   1.000
_cell.length_b   1.000
_cell.length_c   1.000
_cell.angle_alpha   90.00
_cell.angle_beta   90.00
_cell.angle_gamma   90.00
#
_symmetry.space_group_name_H-M   'P 1'
#
loop_
_entity.id
_entity.type
_entity.pdbx_description
1 polymer ?
#
loop_
_entity_poly.entity_id
_entity_poly.type
_entity_poly.pdbx_seq_one_letter_code
_entity_poly.pdbx_strand_id
1 'polypeptide(L)'
;MCFIGVSAEKATTCGAHVHRLSCDTGVISVQTAMYGRADAETCSGGKTPEEIANTQCSLQGAVDTLKARCDGKKVCEVSTSIFSTDPCSDTFKYLETTYTCVAATHLITCEHSMAHLQCGDGQVIFVHGADFGRHDRTTCAYKQPSAHLEDVNCSHPTSKVADRCNGKNNCTVRASSSVLGDSCDGTYKYLELAYTCQNPVAA
;
A
#
# COMPACT_ATOMS: atom_id res chain seq x y z
N MET A 1 2.59 -6.07 -32.21
CA MET A 1 2.08 -5.27 -31.08
C MET A 1 1.66 -6.24 -29.98
N CYS A 2 2.57 -6.61 -29.06
CA CYS A 2 2.17 -7.37 -27.88
C CYS A 2 1.56 -6.35 -26.92
N PHE A 3 0.22 -6.32 -26.80
CA PHE A 3 -0.40 -5.68 -25.66
C PHE A 3 -0.02 -6.54 -24.45
N ILE A 4 0.97 -6.10 -23.67
CA ILE A 4 1.18 -6.62 -22.33
C ILE A 4 -0.02 -6.10 -21.53
N GLY A 5 -1.13 -6.84 -21.60
CA GLY A 5 -2.27 -6.58 -20.75
C GLY A 5 -1.82 -6.78 -19.33
N VAL A 6 -1.76 -5.69 -18.56
CA VAL A 6 -1.57 -5.78 -17.12
C VAL A 6 -2.80 -6.52 -16.59
N SER A 7 -2.63 -7.79 -16.23
CA SER A 7 -3.72 -8.61 -15.71
C SER A 7 -4.11 -8.09 -14.34
N ALA A 8 -5.38 -7.78 -14.15
CA ALA A 8 -5.90 -7.48 -12.82
C ALA A 8 -5.96 -8.77 -11.99
N GLU A 9 -5.44 -8.70 -10.77
CA GLU A 9 -5.47 -9.75 -9.76
C GLU A 9 -6.55 -9.45 -8.72
N LYS A 10 -7.16 -10.49 -8.17
CA LYS A 10 -8.22 -10.39 -7.17
C LYS A 10 -7.81 -11.16 -5.91
N ALA A 11 -7.85 -10.49 -4.76
CA ALA A 11 -7.62 -11.10 -3.47
C ALA A 11 -8.89 -10.98 -2.61
N THR A 12 -9.28 -12.09 -1.96
CA THR A 12 -10.42 -12.13 -1.05
C THR A 12 -9.98 -12.72 0.30
N THR A 13 -10.32 -12.04 1.39
CA THR A 13 -9.99 -12.45 2.75
C THR A 13 -11.25 -12.43 3.61
N CYS A 14 -11.59 -13.59 4.18
CA CYS A 14 -12.76 -13.75 5.03
C CYS A 14 -12.46 -13.35 6.49
N GLY A 15 -13.32 -12.57 7.14
CA GLY A 15 -13.18 -12.25 8.56
C GLY A 15 -11.94 -11.40 8.91
N ALA A 16 -11.36 -11.61 10.09
CA ALA A 16 -10.25 -10.81 10.63
C ALA A 16 -8.85 -11.40 10.32
N HIS A 17 -8.69 -12.03 9.16
CA HIS A 17 -7.39 -12.55 8.73
C HIS A 17 -6.55 -11.46 8.04
N VAL A 18 -5.25 -11.74 7.88
CA VAL A 18 -4.34 -10.87 7.13
C VAL A 18 -4.71 -10.92 5.64
N HIS A 19 -5.03 -9.76 5.09
CA HIS A 19 -5.23 -9.56 3.67
C HIS A 19 -3.87 -9.25 3.02
N ARG A 20 -3.50 -10.06 2.03
CA ARG A 20 -2.17 -10.01 1.41
C ARG A 20 -2.28 -9.77 -0.09
N LEU A 21 -1.63 -8.72 -0.56
CA LEU A 21 -1.42 -8.41 -1.98
C LEU A 21 0.07 -8.56 -2.30
N SER A 22 0.41 -9.05 -3.50
CA SER A 22 1.80 -9.32 -3.86
C SER A 22 2.01 -9.20 -5.36
N CYS A 23 3.10 -8.57 -5.75
CA CYS A 23 3.55 -8.50 -7.14
C CYS A 23 4.92 -9.16 -7.28
N ASP A 24 5.01 -10.17 -8.15
CA ASP A 24 6.30 -10.80 -8.50
C ASP A 24 7.21 -9.82 -9.26
N THR A 25 6.59 -9.01 -10.13
CA THR A 25 7.26 -7.94 -10.88
C THR A 25 6.44 -6.65 -10.79
N GLY A 26 7.13 -5.52 -10.64
CA GLY A 26 6.47 -4.23 -10.43
C GLY A 26 6.01 -4.01 -8.99
N VAL A 27 5.01 -3.16 -8.83
CA VAL A 27 4.42 -2.77 -7.54
C VAL A 27 2.91 -2.74 -7.61
N ILE A 28 2.27 -2.91 -6.46
CA ILE A 28 0.82 -2.93 -6.32
C ILE A 28 0.26 -1.55 -6.69
N SER A 29 -0.79 -1.57 -7.50
CA SER A 29 -1.70 -0.46 -7.72
C SER A 29 -3.12 -0.97 -7.54
N VAL A 30 -3.76 -0.54 -6.45
CA VAL A 30 -5.12 -0.95 -6.08
C VAL A 30 -6.11 -0.28 -7.04
N GLN A 31 -6.96 -1.08 -7.66
CA GLN A 31 -8.01 -0.61 -8.57
C GLN A 31 -9.33 -0.43 -7.82
N THR A 32 -9.76 -1.47 -7.11
CA THR A 32 -10.98 -1.46 -6.31
C THR A 32 -10.73 -2.19 -4.99
N ALA A 33 -11.42 -1.77 -3.92
CA ALA A 33 -11.47 -2.53 -2.69
C ALA A 33 -12.84 -2.39 -2.02
N MET A 34 -13.29 -3.46 -1.38
CA MET A 34 -14.57 -3.56 -0.70
C MET A 34 -14.37 -4.27 0.63
N TYR A 35 -14.70 -3.59 1.73
CA TYR A 35 -14.83 -4.22 3.04
C TYR A 35 -16.31 -4.26 3.43
N GLY A 36 -16.87 -5.46 3.60
CA GLY A 36 -18.31 -5.63 3.74
C GLY A 36 -18.80 -6.99 3.25
N ARG A 37 -19.94 -7.02 2.58
CA ARG A 37 -20.51 -8.18 1.90
C ARG A 37 -21.32 -7.73 0.69
N ALA A 38 -20.94 -8.22 -0.48
CA ALA A 38 -21.59 -7.93 -1.76
C ALA A 38 -22.46 -9.11 -2.27
N ASP A 39 -22.30 -10.31 -1.70
CA ASP A 39 -23.02 -11.50 -2.11
C ASP A 39 -23.15 -12.53 -0.96
N ALA A 40 -24.03 -13.52 -1.13
CA ALA A 40 -24.32 -14.54 -0.12
C ALA A 40 -23.39 -15.77 -0.17
N GLU A 41 -22.55 -15.89 -1.20
CA GLU A 41 -21.72 -17.07 -1.46
C GLU A 41 -20.29 -16.90 -0.94
N THR A 42 -19.71 -15.73 -1.15
CA THR A 42 -18.36 -15.40 -0.75
C THR A 42 -18.24 -15.46 0.77
N CYS A 43 -17.29 -16.29 1.23
CA CYS A 43 -17.04 -16.51 2.65
C CYS A 43 -18.29 -16.95 3.46
N SER A 44 -19.15 -17.79 2.87
CA SER A 44 -20.39 -18.29 3.49
C SER A 44 -20.22 -19.56 4.34
N GLY A 45 -19.08 -20.24 4.23
CA GLY A 45 -18.83 -21.51 4.93
C GLY A 45 -18.99 -21.39 6.46
N GLY A 46 -19.92 -22.15 7.01
CA GLY A 46 -20.19 -22.20 8.45
C GLY A 46 -20.93 -20.96 9.00
N LYS A 47 -21.55 -20.16 8.13
CA LYS A 47 -22.32 -18.96 8.50
C LYS A 47 -23.82 -19.21 8.52
N THR A 48 -24.54 -18.50 9.39
CA THR A 48 -26.00 -18.55 9.43
C THR A 48 -26.61 -17.76 8.26
N PRO A 49 -27.86 -18.05 7.86
CA PRO A 49 -28.57 -17.26 6.86
C PRO A 49 -28.63 -15.77 7.19
N GLU A 50 -28.74 -15.42 8.47
CA GLU A 50 -28.79 -14.04 8.94
C GLU A 50 -27.45 -13.31 8.72
N GLU A 51 -26.32 -13.98 9.00
CA GLU A 51 -24.98 -13.42 8.82
C GLU A 51 -24.64 -13.10 7.35
N ILE A 52 -25.30 -13.75 6.39
CA ILE A 52 -25.05 -13.62 4.94
C ILE A 52 -26.17 -12.91 4.17
N ALA A 53 -27.28 -12.58 4.82
CA ALA A 53 -28.45 -11.98 4.17
C ALA A 53 -28.19 -10.56 3.63
N ASN A 54 -27.37 -9.77 4.34
CA ASN A 54 -27.09 -8.39 3.95
C ASN A 54 -25.96 -8.34 2.89
N THR A 55 -26.36 -8.27 1.62
CA THR A 55 -25.45 -8.16 0.46
C THR A 55 -25.26 -6.73 -0.05
N GLN A 56 -25.83 -5.74 0.65
CA GLN A 56 -25.67 -4.32 0.36
C GLN A 56 -24.81 -3.64 1.42
N CYS A 57 -23.84 -4.39 1.96
CA CYS A 57 -22.91 -3.89 2.95
C CYS A 57 -21.57 -3.56 2.32
N SER A 58 -21.19 -2.28 2.33
CA SER A 58 -19.88 -1.85 1.86
C SER A 58 -19.41 -0.64 2.64
N LEU A 59 -18.17 -0.68 3.11
CA LEU A 59 -17.53 0.47 3.75
C LEU A 59 -17.10 1.49 2.68
N GLN A 60 -17.66 2.69 2.76
CA GLN A 60 -17.23 3.81 1.92
C GLN A 60 -15.77 4.20 2.23
N GLY A 61 -14.97 4.44 1.19
CA GLY A 61 -13.55 4.80 1.34
C GLY A 61 -12.60 3.62 1.61
N ALA A 62 -13.09 2.38 1.54
CA ALA A 62 -12.24 1.19 1.68
C ALA A 62 -11.11 1.18 0.63
N VAL A 63 -11.42 1.55 -0.62
CA VAL A 63 -10.43 1.65 -1.71
C VAL A 63 -9.33 2.67 -1.41
N ASP A 64 -9.67 3.84 -0.88
CA ASP A 64 -8.68 4.89 -0.59
C ASP A 64 -7.79 4.49 0.59
N THR A 65 -8.38 3.83 1.59
CA THR A 65 -7.64 3.27 2.72
C THR A 65 -6.64 2.21 2.24
N LEU A 66 -7.06 1.30 1.34
CA LEU A 66 -6.17 0.28 0.78
C LEU A 66 -5.10 0.86 -0.13
N LYS A 67 -5.45 1.83 -0.98
CA LYS A 67 -4.48 2.57 -1.82
C LYS A 67 -3.39 3.19 -0.95
N ALA A 68 -3.79 3.92 0.09
CA ALA A 68 -2.82 4.55 1.01
C ALA A 68 -1.88 3.53 1.66
N ARG A 69 -2.35 2.32 1.97
CA ARG A 69 -1.53 1.29 2.64
C ARG A 69 -0.69 0.43 1.71
N CYS A 70 -1.15 0.23 0.47
CA CYS A 70 -0.58 -0.78 -0.41
C CYS A 70 0.03 -0.24 -1.71
N ASP A 71 -0.39 0.91 -2.22
CA ASP A 71 0.13 1.41 -3.50
C ASP A 71 1.64 1.65 -3.42
N GLY A 72 2.35 1.19 -4.46
CA GLY A 72 3.80 1.31 -4.56
C GLY A 72 4.59 0.25 -3.79
N LYS A 73 3.96 -0.64 -3.03
CA LYS A 73 4.63 -1.76 -2.37
C LYS A 73 4.74 -2.98 -3.27
N LYS A 74 5.73 -3.85 -3.01
CA LYS A 74 5.80 -5.19 -3.64
C LYS A 74 4.90 -6.20 -2.95
N VAL A 75 4.83 -6.13 -1.63
CA VAL A 75 3.98 -6.95 -0.78
C VAL A 75 3.26 -6.01 0.17
N CYS A 76 1.95 -6.16 0.29
CA CYS A 76 1.14 -5.43 1.26
C CYS A 76 0.37 -6.43 2.10
N GLU A 77 0.57 -6.38 3.42
CA GLU A 77 -0.17 -7.18 4.39
C GLU A 77 -0.91 -6.24 5.33
N VAL A 78 -2.23 -6.38 5.39
CA VAL A 78 -3.08 -5.54 6.23
C VAL A 78 -4.10 -6.40 6.98
N SER A 79 -4.37 -6.03 8.22
CA SER A 79 -5.51 -6.53 8.97
C SER A 79 -6.74 -5.65 8.73
N THR A 80 -7.93 -6.16 9.01
CA THR A 80 -9.18 -5.37 8.93
C THR A 80 -9.23 -4.21 9.92
N SER A 81 -8.31 -4.14 10.90
CA SER A 81 -8.20 -3.03 11.84
C SER A 81 -7.71 -1.71 11.22
N ILE A 82 -7.29 -1.71 9.95
CA ILE A 82 -7.05 -0.45 9.21
C ILE A 82 -8.35 0.31 8.94
N PHE A 83 -9.50 -0.37 9.00
CA PHE A 83 -10.81 0.24 8.87
C PHE A 83 -11.32 0.61 10.26
N SER A 84 -11.56 1.91 10.49
CA SER A 84 -11.94 2.42 11.80
C SER A 84 -13.39 2.14 12.21
N THR A 85 -14.20 1.62 11.29
CA THR A 85 -15.65 1.45 11.49
C THR A 85 -16.14 0.15 10.88
N ASP A 86 -17.06 -0.51 11.59
CA ASP A 86 -17.84 -1.61 11.03
C ASP A 86 -18.96 -1.04 10.14
N PRO A 87 -19.00 -1.36 8.82
CA PRO A 87 -20.05 -0.87 7.92
C PRO A 87 -21.43 -1.51 8.16
N CYS A 88 -21.50 -2.69 8.78
CA CYS A 88 -22.75 -3.40 9.01
C CYS A 88 -22.61 -4.41 10.16
N SER A 89 -23.26 -4.11 11.28
CA SER A 89 -23.35 -5.03 12.43
C SER A 89 -24.05 -6.33 12.05
N ASP A 90 -23.68 -7.42 12.72
CA ASP A 90 -24.25 -8.77 12.58
C ASP A 90 -24.12 -9.42 11.19
N THR A 91 -23.52 -8.72 10.23
CA THR A 91 -23.17 -9.26 8.92
C THR A 91 -21.72 -9.76 8.95
N PHE A 92 -21.50 -11.00 8.50
CA PHE A 92 -20.15 -11.51 8.34
C PHE A 92 -19.48 -10.86 7.13
N LYS A 93 -18.37 -10.16 7.35
CA LYS A 93 -17.70 -9.36 6.32
C LYS A 93 -16.48 -10.06 5.73
N TYR A 94 -16.12 -9.66 4.52
CA TYR A 94 -14.86 -9.99 3.86
C TYR A 94 -14.25 -8.73 3.25
N LEU A 95 -12.93 -8.76 3.09
CA LEU A 95 -12.19 -7.78 2.29
C LEU A 95 -11.91 -8.38 0.93
N GLU A 96 -12.36 -7.70 -0.11
CA GLU A 96 -12.10 -8.05 -1.50
C GLU A 96 -11.41 -6.88 -2.20
N THR A 97 -10.28 -7.15 -2.85
CA THR A 97 -9.47 -6.13 -3.51
C THR A 97 -9.11 -6.62 -4.91
N THR A 98 -9.31 -5.75 -5.90
CA THR A 98 -8.74 -5.92 -7.24
C THR A 98 -7.57 -4.96 -7.40
N TYR A 99 -6.43 -5.47 -7.85
CA TYR A 99 -5.21 -4.69 -8.03
C TYR A 99 -4.47 -5.12 -9.30
N THR A 100 -3.51 -4.31 -9.70
CA THR A 100 -2.62 -4.57 -10.83
C THR A 100 -1.18 -4.39 -10.41
N CYS A 101 -0.27 -5.11 -11.05
CA CYS A 101 1.16 -4.92 -10.86
C CYS A 101 1.73 -4.00 -11.94
N VAL A 102 2.14 -2.80 -11.53
CA VAL A 102 2.70 -1.79 -12.43
C VAL A 102 4.22 -1.88 -12.41
N ALA A 103 4.84 -1.99 -13.58
CA ALA A 103 6.30 -1.92 -13.70
C ALA A 103 6.80 -0.55 -13.24
N ALA A 104 7.46 -0.50 -12.08
CA ALA A 104 7.95 0.72 -11.46
C ALA A 104 9.30 0.47 -10.78
N THR A 105 10.07 1.53 -10.58
CA THR A 105 11.28 1.51 -9.76
C THR A 105 10.87 1.55 -8.30
N HIS A 106 11.18 0.48 -7.56
CA HIS A 106 10.95 0.36 -6.11
C HIS A 106 12.25 0.62 -5.35
N LEU A 107 12.18 1.44 -4.30
CA LEU A 107 13.33 1.85 -3.49
C LEU A 107 13.02 1.70 -2.01
N ILE A 108 14.04 1.26 -1.26
CA ILE A 108 14.07 1.28 0.20
C ILE A 108 15.21 2.22 0.63
N THR A 109 14.91 3.18 1.50
CA THR A 109 15.90 4.10 2.06
C THR A 109 15.78 4.13 3.58
N CYS A 110 16.81 3.68 4.29
CA CYS A 110 16.81 3.67 5.74
C CYS A 110 16.70 5.08 6.32
N GLU A 111 16.12 5.19 7.52
CA GLU A 111 16.02 6.47 8.22
C GLU A 111 17.38 7.19 8.33
N HIS A 112 17.33 8.51 8.23
CA HIS A 112 18.43 9.46 8.10
C HIS A 112 19.25 9.43 6.80
N SER A 113 18.96 8.50 5.88
CA SER A 113 19.60 8.44 4.56
C SER A 113 18.87 9.27 3.50
N MET A 114 19.45 9.38 2.31
CA MET A 114 18.91 10.12 1.17
C MET A 114 18.37 9.16 0.10
N ALA A 115 17.11 9.34 -0.30
CA ALA A 115 16.52 8.68 -1.44
C ALA A 115 16.75 9.54 -2.69
N HIS A 116 17.28 8.93 -3.75
CA HIS A 116 17.55 9.60 -5.02
C HIS A 116 16.67 9.01 -6.11
N LEU A 117 15.79 9.82 -6.68
CA LEU A 117 14.93 9.47 -7.80
C LEU A 117 15.46 10.17 -9.04
N GLN A 118 15.54 9.44 -10.15
CA GLN A 118 16.07 9.98 -11.40
C GLN A 118 15.43 9.27 -12.60
N CYS A 119 15.11 10.06 -13.62
CA CYS A 119 14.62 9.60 -14.90
C CYS A 119 15.59 9.93 -16.04
N GLY A 120 15.46 9.23 -17.16
CA GLY A 120 16.20 9.54 -18.37
C GLY A 120 15.82 10.90 -18.96
N ASP A 121 16.60 11.36 -19.93
CA ASP A 121 16.39 12.65 -20.58
C ASP A 121 14.97 12.78 -21.15
N GLY A 122 14.34 13.93 -20.91
CA GLY A 122 12.99 14.22 -21.38
C GLY A 122 11.86 13.54 -20.59
N GLN A 123 12.16 12.72 -19.58
CA GLN A 123 11.17 12.07 -18.71
C GLN A 123 11.04 12.75 -17.36
N VAL A 124 9.89 12.59 -16.73
CA VAL A 124 9.55 13.10 -15.40
C VAL A 124 9.11 12.00 -14.45
N ILE A 125 9.39 12.20 -13.16
CA ILE A 125 9.03 11.30 -12.07
C ILE A 125 7.51 11.34 -11.85
N PHE A 126 6.91 10.16 -11.67
CA PHE A 126 5.58 9.97 -11.13
C PHE A 126 5.63 8.93 -10.00
N VAL A 127 5.42 9.37 -8.76
CA VAL A 127 5.41 8.52 -7.58
C VAL A 127 4.05 7.79 -7.47
N HIS A 128 4.10 6.46 -7.33
CA HIS A 128 2.93 5.61 -7.12
C HIS A 128 2.53 5.51 -5.65
N GLY A 129 3.50 5.53 -4.75
CA GLY A 129 3.27 5.44 -3.32
C GLY A 129 4.55 5.60 -2.53
N ALA A 130 4.41 6.01 -1.27
CA ALA A 130 5.49 6.16 -0.32
C ALA A 130 4.97 5.92 1.10
N ASP A 131 5.68 5.11 1.87
CA ASP A 131 5.40 4.83 3.28
C ASP A 131 6.69 4.94 4.09
N PHE A 132 6.66 5.72 5.17
CA PHE A 132 7.79 5.90 6.08
C PHE A 132 7.51 5.20 7.41
N GLY A 133 7.96 3.96 7.53
CA GLY A 133 7.57 3.09 8.62
C GLY A 133 8.49 1.89 8.76
N ARG A 134 7.95 0.79 9.28
CA ARG A 134 8.62 -0.50 9.37
C ARG A 134 7.58 -1.60 9.24
N HIS A 135 7.79 -2.49 8.27
CA HIS A 135 6.91 -3.63 7.95
C HIS A 135 7.58 -4.99 8.18
N ASP A 136 8.88 -4.99 8.54
CA ASP A 136 9.62 -6.19 8.88
C ASP A 136 10.84 -5.88 9.78
N ARG A 137 11.43 -6.93 10.36
CA ARG A 137 12.53 -6.84 11.33
C ARG A 137 13.93 -6.85 10.71
N THR A 138 14.03 -7.04 9.40
CA THR A 138 15.28 -7.33 8.69
C THR A 138 15.74 -6.18 7.79
N THR A 139 14.79 -5.48 7.17
CA THR A 139 15.03 -4.28 6.37
C THR A 139 15.61 -3.18 7.24
N CYS A 140 16.74 -2.61 6.79
CA CYS A 140 17.45 -1.55 7.51
C CYS A 140 17.81 -1.91 8.96
N ALA A 141 18.03 -3.19 9.28
CA ALA A 141 18.29 -3.66 10.64
C ALA A 141 19.77 -3.62 11.07
N TYR A 142 20.69 -3.34 10.14
CA TYR A 142 22.13 -3.40 10.43
C TYR A 142 22.52 -2.42 11.55
N LYS A 143 23.17 -2.95 12.59
CA LYS A 143 23.59 -2.22 13.81
C LYS A 143 22.46 -1.52 14.57
N GLN A 144 21.21 -1.90 14.34
CA GLN A 144 20.08 -1.38 15.11
C GLN A 144 19.80 -2.25 16.34
N PRO A 145 19.49 -1.66 17.50
CA PRO A 145 19.00 -2.40 18.66
C PRO A 145 17.70 -3.14 18.33
N SER A 146 17.50 -4.34 18.88
CA SER A 146 16.29 -5.15 18.64
C SER A 146 15.01 -4.39 18.97
N ALA A 147 15.01 -3.59 20.05
CA ALA A 147 13.86 -2.80 20.50
C ALA A 147 13.32 -1.85 19.41
N HIS A 148 14.19 -1.29 18.56
CA HIS A 148 13.79 -0.38 17.48
C HIS A 148 13.23 -1.10 16.24
N LEU A 149 13.29 -2.44 16.22
CA LEU A 149 12.87 -3.30 15.11
C LEU A 149 11.60 -4.10 15.44
N GLU A 150 11.05 -3.96 16.66
CA GLU A 150 9.91 -4.74 17.14
C GLU A 150 8.58 -4.36 16.46
N ASP A 151 8.32 -3.06 16.31
CA ASP A 151 7.08 -2.58 15.71
C ASP A 151 7.14 -2.65 14.19
N VAL A 152 6.67 -3.78 13.66
CA VAL A 152 6.52 -4.04 12.23
C VAL A 152 5.15 -3.65 11.68
N ASN A 153 4.31 -3.01 12.49
CA ASN A 153 3.02 -2.47 12.04
C ASN A 153 3.07 -0.94 11.90
N CYS A 154 4.24 -0.34 12.11
CA CYS A 154 4.42 1.08 11.91
C CYS A 154 4.31 1.43 10.43
N SER A 155 3.25 2.16 10.08
CA SER A 155 2.97 2.61 8.72
C SER A 155 2.64 4.09 8.74
N HIS A 156 3.37 4.87 7.95
CA HIS A 156 3.06 6.28 7.70
C HIS A 156 3.04 6.56 6.19
N PRO A 157 1.92 6.26 5.52
CA PRO A 157 1.72 6.66 4.12
C PRO A 157 1.84 8.17 3.99
N THR A 158 2.59 8.64 2.98
CA THR A 158 2.91 10.07 2.86
C THR A 158 2.91 10.55 1.40
N SER A 159 2.21 11.64 1.11
CA SER A 159 2.22 12.30 -0.20
C SER A 159 3.49 13.14 -0.42
N LYS A 160 4.25 13.43 0.63
CA LYS A 160 5.33 14.44 0.61
C LYS A 160 6.45 14.13 -0.38
N VAL A 161 6.67 12.85 -0.69
CA VAL A 161 7.62 12.45 -1.75
C VAL A 161 7.06 12.84 -3.11
N ALA A 162 5.79 12.52 -3.39
CA ALA A 162 5.10 12.89 -4.62
C ALA A 162 5.03 14.42 -4.79
N ASP A 163 4.61 15.14 -3.74
CA ASP A 163 4.51 16.60 -3.73
C ASP A 163 5.85 17.29 -4.06
N ARG A 164 6.96 16.68 -3.65
CA ARG A 164 8.31 17.20 -3.88
C ARG A 164 8.90 16.78 -5.23
N CYS A 165 8.59 15.59 -5.71
CA CYS A 165 9.33 14.94 -6.80
C CYS A 165 8.55 14.82 -8.11
N ASN A 166 7.22 14.76 -8.08
CA ASN A 166 6.44 14.59 -9.30
C ASN A 166 6.68 15.73 -10.29
N GLY A 167 6.79 15.38 -11.58
CA GLY A 167 7.05 16.34 -12.65
C GLY A 167 8.52 16.78 -12.78
N LYS A 168 9.42 16.33 -11.90
CA LYS A 168 10.86 16.60 -12.01
C LYS A 168 11.57 15.44 -12.69
N ASN A 169 12.69 15.71 -13.33
CA ASN A 169 13.55 14.66 -13.88
C ASN A 169 14.41 13.98 -12.79
N ASN A 170 14.83 14.73 -11.77
CA ASN A 170 15.55 14.22 -10.61
C ASN A 170 14.99 14.81 -9.32
N CYS A 171 15.10 14.05 -8.23
CA CYS A 171 14.65 14.46 -6.91
C CYS A 171 15.47 13.77 -5.83
N THR A 172 15.79 14.50 -4.75
CA THR A 172 16.39 13.91 -3.55
C THR A 172 15.52 14.20 -2.34
N VAL A 173 15.25 13.16 -1.54
CA VAL A 173 14.43 13.25 -0.33
C VAL A 173 15.17 12.60 0.83
N ARG A 174 15.25 13.30 1.97
CA ARG A 174 15.78 12.71 3.20
C ARG A 174 14.70 11.84 3.85
N ALA A 175 15.03 10.59 4.15
CA ALA A 175 14.17 9.71 4.93
C ALA A 175 14.25 10.10 6.41
N SER A 176 13.44 11.05 6.86
CA SER A 176 13.41 11.46 8.27
C SER A 176 12.04 11.95 8.70
N SER A 177 11.72 11.78 9.98
CA SER A 177 10.47 12.22 10.61
C SER A 177 10.15 13.70 10.38
N SER A 178 11.16 14.57 10.41
CA SER A 178 11.01 16.01 10.14
C SER A 178 10.56 16.33 8.72
N VAL A 179 10.87 15.47 7.75
CA VAL A 179 10.51 15.65 6.34
C VAL A 179 9.21 14.91 6.06
N LEU A 180 9.14 13.63 6.41
CA LEU A 180 8.08 12.71 5.97
C LEU A 180 6.90 12.66 6.94
N GLY A 181 7.09 13.07 8.19
CA GLY A 181 6.15 12.83 9.30
C GLY A 181 6.59 11.61 10.11
N ASP A 182 6.03 11.46 11.32
CA ASP A 182 6.25 10.30 12.17
C ASP A 182 4.91 9.85 12.78
N SER A 183 4.77 8.54 12.94
CA SER A 183 3.62 7.93 13.62
C SER A 183 4.02 6.89 14.67
N CYS A 184 5.32 6.58 14.81
CA CYS A 184 5.79 5.53 15.73
C CYS A 184 7.14 5.92 16.36
N ASP A 185 7.07 6.69 17.45
CA ASP A 185 8.25 7.09 18.21
C ASP A 185 8.97 5.87 18.81
N GLY A 186 10.30 5.83 18.69
CA GLY A 186 11.12 4.72 19.18
C GLY A 186 11.33 3.57 18.20
N THR A 187 10.63 3.56 17.06
CA THR A 187 10.86 2.61 15.97
C THR A 187 11.81 3.23 14.94
N TYR A 188 12.88 2.51 14.60
CA TYR A 188 13.79 2.90 13.53
C TYR A 188 13.14 2.57 12.20
N LYS A 189 12.91 3.56 11.34
CA LYS A 189 12.07 3.41 10.14
C LYS A 189 12.90 3.25 8.86
N TYR A 190 12.20 3.01 7.77
CA TYR A 190 12.69 3.17 6.41
C TYR A 190 11.58 3.73 5.53
N LEU A 191 12.00 4.50 4.52
CA LEU A 191 11.13 4.94 3.44
C LEU A 191 11.08 3.83 2.40
N GLU A 192 9.90 3.27 2.18
CA GLU A 192 9.57 2.42 1.04
C GLU A 192 8.78 3.26 0.03
N LEU A 193 9.26 3.37 -1.21
CA LEU A 193 8.58 4.15 -2.24
C LEU A 193 8.71 3.50 -3.61
N ALA A 194 7.78 3.81 -4.50
CA ALA A 194 7.88 3.44 -5.91
C ALA A 194 7.50 4.58 -6.85
N TYR A 195 8.19 4.65 -7.98
CA TYR A 195 7.94 5.66 -9.01
C TYR A 195 8.18 5.11 -10.41
N THR A 196 7.55 5.76 -11.40
CA THR A 196 7.82 5.56 -12.83
C THR A 196 8.37 6.83 -13.45
N CYS A 197 9.00 6.66 -14.60
CA CYS A 197 9.44 7.75 -15.46
C CYS A 197 8.47 7.85 -16.64
N GLN A 198 7.82 8.99 -16.76
CA GLN A 198 6.78 9.25 -17.75
C GLN A 198 7.25 10.36 -18.70
N ASN A 199 6.83 10.28 -19.96
CA ASN A 199 7.01 11.42 -20.86
C ASN A 199 6.01 12.51 -20.44
N PRO A 200 6.45 13.75 -20.19
CA PRO A 200 5.54 14.84 -19.90
C PRO A 200 4.57 14.99 -21.07
N VAL A 201 3.27 15.09 -20.77
CA VAL A 201 2.24 15.32 -21.78
C VAL A 201 2.53 16.66 -22.45
N ALA A 202 2.70 16.66 -23.77
CA ALA A 202 2.88 17.90 -24.53
C ALA A 202 1.65 18.80 -24.29
N ALA A 203 1.89 20.02 -23.82
CA ALA A 203 0.87 21.06 -23.66
C ALA A 203 0.40 21.58 -25.02
#